data_AF-X1DF60-F1
#
_entry.id   AF-X1DF60-F1
#
_cell.length_a   1.000
_cell.length_b   1.000
_cell.length_c   1.000
_cell.angle_alpha   90.00
_cell.angle_beta   90.00
_cell.angle_gamma   90.00
#
_symmetry.space_group_name_H-M   'P 1'
#
loop_
_entity.id
_entity.type
_entity.pdbx_description
1 polymer ?
#
loop_
_entity_poly.entity_id
_entity_poly.type
_entity_poly.pdbx_seq_one_letter_code
_entity_poly.pdbx_strand_id
1 'polypeptide(L)' 'MSPKVIVVYDSKYGNTKLVAETIAEGMREVEGTEADVSEVKRVDLSKVPDYDAILVGSPTHIGGPTWGGF' A
#
# COMPACT_ATOMS: atom_id res chain seq x y z
N MET A 1 -16.05 -1.24 15.31
CA MET A 1 -15.34 -1.87 14.19
C MET A 1 -14.07 -1.09 14.02
N SER A 2 -12.92 -1.76 14.05
CA SER A 2 -11.61 -1.15 13.86
C SER A 2 -11.42 -0.83 12.37
N PRO A 3 -11.06 0.40 11.97
CA PRO A 3 -10.81 0.70 10.56
C PRO A 3 -9.68 -0.18 10.02
N LYS A 4 -9.91 -0.80 8.86
CA LYS A 4 -8.92 -1.64 8.20
C LYS A 4 -8.45 -1.00 6.91
N VAL A 5 -7.15 -0.74 6.82
CA VAL A 5 -6.52 -0.06 5.68
C VAL A 5 -5.49 -0.98 5.02
N ILE A 6 -5.39 -0.94 3.70
CA ILE A 6 -4.27 -1.56 2.98
C ILE A 6 -3.47 -0.51 2.22
N VAL A 7 -2.15 -0.55 2.38
CA VAL A 7 -1.20 0.20 1.55
C VAL A 7 -0.64 -0.75 0.49
N VAL A 8 -1.07 -0.55 -0.74
CA VAL A 8 -0.59 -1.27 -1.92
C VAL A 8 0.50 -0.46 -2.59
N TYR A 9 1.63 -1.09 -2.90
CA TYR A 9 2.72 -0.40 -3.58
C TYR A 9 3.29 -1.19 -4.75
N ASP A 10 3.79 -0.48 -5.75
CA ASP A 10 4.82 -1.00 -6.66
C ASP A 10 6.18 -0.40 -6.27
N SER A 11 7.26 -1.17 -6.41
CA SER A 11 8.60 -0.72 -6.02
C SER A 11 9.70 -1.49 -6.74
N LYS A 12 10.48 -0.77 -7.57
CA LYS A 12 11.63 -1.35 -8.28
C LYS A 12 12.90 -1.47 -7.42
N TYR A 13 13.19 -0.43 -6.62
CA TYR A 13 14.45 -0.31 -5.87
C TYR A 13 14.26 -0.26 -4.35
N GLY A 14 13.03 -0.37 -3.86
CA GLY A 14 12.71 -0.36 -2.42
C GLY A 14 12.22 0.98 -1.89
N ASN A 15 12.43 2.10 -2.59
CA ASN A 15 12.05 3.42 -2.09
C ASN A 15 10.55 3.53 -1.81
N THR A 16 9.69 3.10 -2.75
CA THR A 16 8.24 3.16 -2.55
C THR A 16 7.78 2.16 -1.50
N LYS A 17 8.46 1.01 -1.37
CA LYS A 17 8.22 0.05 -0.28
C LYS A 17 8.47 0.70 1.09
N LEU A 18 9.60 1.38 1.24
CA LEU A 18 9.94 2.08 2.48
C LEU A 18 8.86 3.11 2.85
N VAL A 19 8.41 3.91 1.88
CA VAL A 19 7.31 4.86 2.08
C VAL A 19 6.02 4.16 2.50
N ALA A 20 5.65 3.04 1.85
CA ALA A 20 4.46 2.28 2.19
C ALA A 20 4.51 1.70 3.62
N GLU A 21 5.67 1.17 4.03
CA GLU A 21 5.91 0.66 5.38
C GLU A 21 5.81 1.79 6.42
N THR A 22 6.45 2.93 6.19
CA THR A 22 6.38 4.10 7.09
C THR A 22 4.96 4.65 7.24
N ILE A 23 4.18 4.69 6.14
CA ILE A 23 2.77 5.12 6.22
C ILE A 23 1.95 4.15 7.07
N ALA A 24 2.11 2.84 6.86
CA ALA A 24 1.40 1.83 7.63
C ALA A 24 1.83 1.82 9.11
N GLU A 25 3.10 2.07 9.42
CA GLU A 25 3.57 2.30 10.79
C GLU A 25 2.82 3.46 11.44
N GLY A 26 2.75 4.62 10.79
CA GLY A 26 2.00 5.78 11.31
C GLY A 26 0.50 5.52 11.45
N MET A 27 -0.11 4.73 10.56
CA MET A 27 -1.51 4.32 10.71
C MET A 27 -1.73 3.44 11.95
N ARG A 28 -0.79 2.54 12.25
CA ARG A 28 -0.87 1.63 13.42
C ARG A 28 -0.65 2.36 14.75
N GLU A 29 -0.12 3.58 14.74
CA GLU A 29 -0.05 4.42 15.95
C GLU A 29 -1.44 4.92 16.40
N VAL A 30 -2.44 4.91 15.51
CA VAL A 30 -3.81 5.28 15.84
C VAL A 30 -4.52 4.09 16.48
N GLU A 31 -4.97 4.27 17.72
CA GLU A 31 -5.66 3.22 18.48
C GLU A 31 -6.84 2.61 17.70
N GLY A 32 -6.84 1.27 17.60
CA GLY A 32 -7.89 0.53 16.90
C GLY A 32 -7.81 0.59 15.38
N THR A 33 -6.71 1.06 14.77
CA THR A 33 -6.51 1.01 13.31
C THR A 33 -5.65 -0.19 12.91
N GLU A 34 -6.15 -0.98 11.97
CA GLU A 34 -5.41 -2.07 11.34
C GLU A 34 -4.86 -1.58 9.99
N ALA A 35 -3.56 -1.81 9.74
CA ALA A 35 -2.95 -1.46 8.46
C ALA A 35 -2.13 -2.64 7.91
N ASP A 36 -2.48 -3.08 6.71
CA ASP A 36 -1.74 -4.07 5.93
C ASP A 36 -0.88 -3.39 4.85
N VAL A 37 0.22 -4.03 4.47
CA VAL A 37 1.12 -3.55 3.41
C VAL A 37 1.34 -4.67 2.42
N SER A 38 1.15 -4.41 1.12
CA SER A 38 1.33 -5.42 0.08
C SER A 38 1.88 -4.84 -1.22
N GLU A 39 2.77 -5.60 -1.85
CA GLU A 39 3.22 -5.31 -3.20
C GLU A 39 2.07 -5.60 -4.20
N VAL A 40 1.85 -4.73 -5.18
CA VAL A 40 0.73 -4.84 -6.14
C VAL A 40 0.68 -6.22 -6.82
N LYS A 41 1.83 -6.84 -7.08
CA LYS A 41 1.97 -8.18 -7.70
C LYS A 41 1.54 -9.33 -6.77
N ARG A 42 1.32 -9.06 -5.47
CA ARG A 42 1.03 -10.04 -4.42
C ARG A 42 -0.28 -9.78 -3.69
N VAL A 43 -0.99 -8.70 -4.01
CA VAL A 43 -2.29 -8.38 -3.39
C VAL A 43 -3.29 -9.49 -3.70
N ASP A 44 -3.89 -10.03 -2.64
CA ASP A 44 -5.06 -10.90 -2.74
C ASP A 44 -6.30 -10.05 -2.99
N LEU A 45 -6.72 -9.99 -4.25
CA LEU A 45 -7.87 -9.20 -4.68
C LEU A 45 -9.19 -9.64 -4.01
N SER A 46 -9.28 -10.88 -3.53
CA SER A 46 -10.48 -11.38 -2.85
C SER A 46 -10.71 -10.73 -1.48
N LYS A 47 -9.65 -10.19 -0.87
CA LYS A 47 -9.68 -9.50 0.44
C LYS A 47 -9.83 -7.99 0.33
N VAL A 48 -9.73 -7.44 -0.88
CA VAL A 48 -9.87 -5.99 -1.11
C VAL A 48 -11.20 -5.44 -0.57
N PRO A 49 -12.36 -6.14 -0.69
CA PRO A 49 -13.62 -5.69 -0.10
C PRO A 49 -13.63 -5.60 1.43
N ASP A 50 -12.67 -6.22 2.13
CA ASP A 50 -12.61 -6.22 3.60
C ASP A 50 -11.95 -4.95 4.16
N TYR A 51 -11.38 -4.09 3.31
CA TYR A 51 -10.72 -2.85 3.71
C TYR A 51 -11.64 -1.65 3.57
N ASP A 52 -11.62 -0.77 4.56
CA ASP A 52 -12.32 0.50 4.56
C ASP A 52 -11.61 1.55 3.68
N ALA A 53 -10.30 1.40 3.49
CA ALA A 53 -9.50 2.28 2.64
C ALA A 53 -8.34 1.54 1.96
N ILE A 54 -8.03 1.98 0.74
CA ILE A 54 -6.91 1.49 -0.07
C ILE A 54 -6.03 2.68 -0.42
N LEU A 55 -4.77 2.63 -0.01
CA LEU A 55 -3.75 3.58 -0.45
C LEU A 55 -2.88 2.92 -1.52
N VAL A 56 -2.61 3.62 -2.62
CA VAL A 56 -1.82 3.09 -3.74
C VAL A 56 -0.59 3.97 -3.97
N GLY A 57 0.59 3.37 -3.96
CA GLY A 57 1.87 4.03 -4.24
C GLY A 57 2.63 3.38 -5.40
N SER A 58 3.39 4.18 -6.16
CA SER A 58 4.31 3.68 -7.18
C SER A 58 5.52 4.61 -7.30
N PRO A 59 6.68 4.13 -7.79
CA PRO A 59 7.75 5.02 -8.19
C PRO A 59 7.30 5.96 -9.33
N THR A 60 7.87 7.15 -9.37
CA THR A 60 7.68 8.07 -10.50
C THR A 60 8.56 7.63 -11.67
N HIS A 61 7.94 7.12 -12.73
CA HIS A 61 8.58 6.77 -13.99
C HIS A 61 8.16 7.75 -15.08
N ILE A 62 9.11 8.57 -15.58
CA ILE A 62 8.89 9.53 -16.66
C ILE A 62 7.67 10.44 -16.38
N GLY A 63 7.56 10.95 -15.16
CA GLY A 63 6.49 11.85 -14.74
C GLY A 63 5.13 11.18 -14.48
N GLY A 64 5.03 9.85 -14.58
CA GLY A 64 3.81 9.09 -14.28
C GLY A 64 4.05 7.96 -13.27
N PRO A 65 2.96 7.27 -12.85
CA PRO A 65 3.06 6.03 -12.08
C PRO A 65 3.63 4.90 -12.95
N THR A 66 4.01 3.78 -12.33
CA THR A 66 4.39 2.57 -13.08
C THR A 66 3.29 2.16 -14.07
N TRP A 67 3.68 1.98 -15.32
CA TRP A 67 2.88 1.25 -16.31
C TRP A 67 3.26 -0.22 -16.16
N GLY A 68 2.29 -1.12 -15.95
CA GLY A 68 2.49 -2.52 -15.52
C GLY A 68 3.34 -3.46 -16.41
N GLY A 69 4.17 -2.92 -17.29
CA GLY A 69 5.16 -3.64 -18.12
C GLY A 69 6.62 -3.51 -17.64
N PHE A 70 6.89 -2.99 -16.44
CA PHE A 70 8.25 -2.90 -15.85
C PHE A 70 8.40 -3.68 -14.54
#